data_AF-A0A535MQ18-F1
#
_entry.id   AF-A0A535MQ18-F1
#
_cell.length_a   1.000
_cell.length_b   1.000
_cell.length_c   1.000
_cell.angle_alpha   90.00
_cell.angle_beta   90.00
_cell.angle_gamma   90.00
#
_symmetry.space_group_name_H-M   'P 1'
#
loop_
_entity.id
_entity.type
_entity.pdbx_description
1 polymer ?
#
loop_
_entity_poly.entity_id
_entity_poly.type
_entity_poly.pdbx_seq_one_letter_code
_entity_poly.pdbx_strand_id
1 'polypeptide(L)'
;MDNDDPKLRELEARLQTAWVDSRDAETVGRVRQRLLAEMARRSATPRPWWRRDWPVSSLAVGFAAGAAAVLIAVGFAGRSQLPSFRVGPIVVVQTTPSPPARTSFLPACLPADIPLAVEAPSTSGSVIITVKVSNPGESCHLRSRVTVAPSAMGSSATAPAETDLPYGASGTPIAVFAWANWCGGVGPFAINVSMADQQTTVSVPAGPRCIDQARASQLVSLSSPAVNVVPLPLAERTITGFYDAINAHDYANAYTYLGTASQLQQPYQRFVAGFADTVHDDLVQLYVQSIEPDGTVTVHVDFIAHRTQDSSEYAGIYVIGYEAGEPHILRGQLKTLWTRPTP
;
A
#
# COMPACT_ATOMS: atom_id res chain seq x y z
N MET A 1 21.48 -3.46 -23.13
CA MET A 1 20.42 -4.42 -23.46
C MET A 1 19.91 -4.06 -24.84
N ASP A 2 19.71 -5.03 -25.72
CA ASP A 2 19.18 -4.77 -27.05
C ASP A 2 17.66 -4.67 -26.95
N ASN A 3 17.09 -3.58 -27.46
CA ASN A 3 15.74 -3.09 -27.12
C ASN A 3 14.60 -3.84 -27.83
N ASP A 4 14.92 -4.83 -28.66
CA ASP A 4 14.00 -5.42 -29.63
C ASP A 4 13.69 -6.90 -29.39
N ASP A 5 14.01 -7.45 -28.22
CA ASP A 5 13.73 -8.87 -27.97
C ASP A 5 12.22 -9.17 -27.98
N PRO A 6 11.73 -9.94 -28.98
CA PRO A 6 10.31 -10.23 -29.11
C PRO A 6 9.77 -11.03 -27.92
N LYS A 7 10.63 -11.81 -27.23
CA LYS A 7 10.19 -12.68 -26.13
C LYS A 7 9.89 -11.90 -24.85
N LEU A 8 10.66 -10.85 -24.56
CA LEU A 8 10.39 -9.95 -23.44
C LEU A 8 9.10 -9.15 -23.70
N ARG A 9 8.94 -8.60 -24.91
CA ARG A 9 7.71 -7.91 -25.32
C ARG A 9 6.48 -8.81 -25.24
N GLU A 10 6.60 -10.06 -25.66
CA GLU A 10 5.50 -11.04 -25.55
C GLU A 10 5.13 -11.30 -24.10
N LEU A 11 6.10 -11.52 -23.21
CA LEU A 11 5.83 -11.77 -21.79
C LEU A 11 5.24 -10.54 -21.08
N GLU A 12 5.72 -9.34 -21.40
CA GLU A 12 5.14 -8.08 -20.92
C GLU A 12 3.70 -7.88 -21.42
N ALA A 13 3.45 -8.09 -22.72
CA ALA A 13 2.11 -7.99 -23.30
C ALA A 13 1.14 -9.04 -22.71
N ARG A 14 1.63 -10.26 -22.45
CA ARG A 14 0.85 -11.31 -21.79
C ARG A 14 0.57 -10.99 -20.33
N LEU A 15 1.50 -10.36 -19.62
CA LEU A 15 1.28 -9.89 -18.26
C LEU A 15 0.20 -8.80 -18.24
N GLN A 16 0.28 -7.83 -19.16
CA GLN A 16 -0.74 -6.78 -19.30
C GLN A 16 -2.13 -7.35 -19.67
N THR A 17 -2.19 -8.30 -20.60
CA THR A 17 -3.45 -8.93 -21.03
C THR A 17 -4.07 -9.79 -19.92
N ALA A 18 -3.26 -10.66 -19.29
CA ALA A 18 -3.71 -11.47 -18.17
C ALA A 18 -4.25 -10.60 -17.03
N TRP A 19 -3.69 -9.41 -16.83
CA TRP A 19 -4.13 -8.50 -15.79
C TRP A 19 -5.48 -7.84 -16.08
N VAL A 20 -5.70 -7.34 -17.30
CA VAL A 20 -6.97 -6.71 -17.71
C VAL A 20 -8.16 -7.69 -17.63
N ASP A 21 -7.91 -8.98 -17.87
CA ASP A 21 -8.94 -10.02 -17.92
C ASP A 21 -9.15 -10.78 -16.59
N SER A 22 -8.26 -10.68 -15.58
CA SER A 22 -8.23 -11.67 -14.48
C SER A 22 -9.05 -11.32 -13.23
N ARG A 23 -9.85 -12.30 -12.79
CA ARG A 23 -10.21 -12.57 -11.39
C ARG A 23 -9.29 -13.61 -10.74
N ASP A 24 -8.24 -14.06 -11.43
CA ASP A 24 -7.38 -15.18 -11.04
C ASP A 24 -5.93 -14.72 -10.79
N ALA A 25 -5.61 -14.52 -9.51
CA ALA A 25 -4.29 -14.12 -9.04
C ALA A 25 -3.20 -15.16 -9.34
N GLU A 26 -3.54 -16.45 -9.47
CA GLU A 26 -2.56 -17.51 -9.72
C GLU A 26 -1.95 -17.38 -11.12
N THR A 27 -2.79 -17.06 -12.12
CA THR A 27 -2.34 -16.88 -13.49
C THR A 27 -1.43 -15.66 -13.66
N VAL A 28 -1.76 -14.53 -13.02
CA VAL A 28 -0.89 -13.34 -12.97
C VAL A 28 0.45 -13.68 -12.32
N GLY A 29 0.44 -14.40 -11.20
CA GLY A 29 1.64 -14.85 -10.50
C GLY A 29 2.56 -15.70 -11.39
N ARG A 30 2.01 -16.67 -12.14
CA ARG A 30 2.80 -17.54 -13.03
C ARG A 30 3.43 -16.80 -14.20
N VAL A 31 2.71 -15.87 -14.82
CA VAL A 31 3.25 -15.06 -15.93
C VAL A 31 4.36 -14.15 -15.42
N ARG A 32 4.14 -13.50 -14.26
CA ARG A 32 5.15 -12.67 -13.58
C ARG A 32 6.42 -13.46 -13.28
N GLN A 33 6.31 -14.65 -12.69
CA GLN A 33 7.46 -15.51 -12.38
C GLN A 33 8.24 -15.92 -13.63
N ARG A 34 7.55 -16.22 -14.75
CA ARG A 34 8.23 -16.52 -16.03
C ARG A 34 8.95 -15.32 -16.62
N LEU A 35 8.35 -14.13 -16.55
CA LEU A 35 8.98 -12.88 -16.97
C LEU A 35 10.25 -12.63 -16.15
N LEU A 36 10.17 -12.73 -14.82
CA LEU A 36 11.31 -12.57 -13.91
C LEU A 36 12.42 -13.59 -14.20
N ALA A 37 12.08 -14.87 -14.38
CA ALA A 37 13.06 -15.92 -14.68
C ALA A 37 13.72 -15.74 -16.07
N GLU A 38 13.01 -15.17 -17.05
CA GLU A 38 13.60 -14.83 -18.35
C GLU A 38 14.52 -13.61 -18.24
N MET A 39 14.14 -12.60 -17.46
CA MET A 39 14.97 -11.41 -17.19
C MET A 39 16.27 -11.78 -16.47
N ALA A 40 16.19 -12.57 -15.39
CA ALA A 40 17.35 -13.02 -14.61
C ALA A 40 18.32 -13.87 -15.44
N ARG A 41 17.82 -14.74 -16.31
CA ARG A 41 18.67 -15.54 -17.22
C ARG A 41 19.49 -14.68 -18.17
N ARG A 42 19.00 -13.49 -18.52
CA ARG A 42 19.66 -12.60 -19.49
C ARG A 42 20.61 -11.61 -18.84
N SER A 43 20.32 -11.15 -17.62
CA SER A 43 21.28 -10.36 -16.85
C SER A 43 22.53 -11.15 -16.49
N ALA A 44 22.42 -12.47 -16.30
CA ALA A 44 23.55 -13.35 -15.98
C ALA A 44 24.52 -13.65 -17.15
N THR A 45 24.23 -13.22 -18.38
CA THR A 45 25.18 -13.40 -19.50
C THR A 45 26.18 -12.24 -19.58
N PRO A 46 27.48 -12.45 -19.29
CA PRO A 46 28.47 -11.40 -19.35
C PRO A 46 28.67 -10.95 -20.80
N ARG A 47 28.36 -9.68 -21.10
CA ARG A 47 28.74 -9.07 -22.37
C ARG A 47 30.14 -8.43 -22.23
N PRO A 48 31.07 -8.67 -23.17
CA PRO A 48 32.39 -8.06 -23.13
C PRO A 48 32.27 -6.53 -23.31
N TRP A 49 32.98 -5.80 -22.46
CA TRP A 49 32.87 -4.36 -22.16
C TRP A 49 33.25 -3.40 -23.32
N TRP A 50 33.82 -3.90 -24.41
CA TRP A 50 34.43 -3.11 -25.48
C TRP A 50 33.60 -2.84 -26.75
N ARG A 51 32.30 -3.19 -26.79
CA ARG A 51 31.40 -2.74 -27.89
C ARG A 51 30.25 -1.91 -27.34
N ARG A 52 30.40 -0.58 -27.34
CA ARG A 52 29.32 0.39 -27.18
C ARG A 52 29.63 1.62 -28.04
N ASP A 53 29.18 1.56 -29.30
CA ASP A 53 28.88 2.77 -30.06
C ASP A 53 27.50 3.25 -29.61
N TRP A 54 27.45 4.37 -28.89
CA TRP A 54 26.19 5.07 -28.59
C TRP A 54 25.96 6.12 -29.67
N PRO A 55 24.81 6.14 -30.37
CA PRO A 55 24.42 7.31 -31.12
C PRO A 55 24.07 8.43 -30.13
N VAL A 56 24.84 9.52 -30.19
CA VAL A 56 24.66 10.74 -29.41
C VAL A 56 23.42 11.45 -29.93
N SER A 57 22.24 11.17 -29.37
CA SER A 57 21.03 12.01 -29.46
C SER A 57 19.93 11.43 -28.56
N SER A 58 19.95 11.76 -27.27
CA SER A 58 18.78 11.63 -26.40
C SER A 58 18.92 12.62 -25.25
N LEU A 59 18.08 13.66 -25.29
CA LEU A 59 17.86 14.58 -24.18
C LEU A 59 17.54 13.77 -22.92
N ALA A 60 18.40 13.88 -21.92
CA ALA A 60 18.14 13.43 -20.58
C ALA A 60 17.01 14.29 -19.99
N VAL A 61 15.80 13.73 -19.91
CA VAL A 61 14.80 14.21 -18.95
C VAL A 61 15.14 13.54 -17.63
N GLY A 62 16.00 14.20 -16.87
CA GLY A 62 16.27 13.85 -15.48
C GLY A 62 15.00 14.05 -14.65
N PHE A 63 14.83 13.21 -13.64
CA PHE A 63 13.80 13.37 -12.63
C PHE A 63 14.00 14.70 -11.89
N ALA A 64 13.22 15.69 -12.28
CA ALA A 64 12.64 16.65 -11.36
C ALA A 64 11.12 16.48 -11.47
N ALA A 65 10.54 15.64 -10.60
CA ALA A 65 9.09 15.59 -10.42
C ALA A 65 8.64 16.85 -9.66
N GLY A 66 8.71 18.00 -10.34
CA GLY A 66 8.03 19.22 -9.94
C GLY A 66 6.54 19.11 -10.27
N ALA A 67 5.71 19.58 -9.34
CA ALA A 67 4.27 19.65 -9.49
C ALA A 67 3.83 20.30 -10.81
N ALA A 68 2.98 19.63 -11.56
CA ALA A 68 2.12 20.25 -12.57
C ALA A 68 0.72 19.68 -12.44
N ALA A 69 -0.17 20.46 -11.83
CA ALA A 69 -1.61 20.26 -11.93
C ALA A 69 -2.01 20.51 -13.40
N VAL A 70 -2.41 19.46 -14.11
CA VAL A 70 -3.00 19.59 -15.44
C VAL A 70 -4.49 19.89 -15.25
N LEU A 71 -4.83 21.17 -15.32
CA LEU A 71 -6.18 21.65 -15.59
C LEU A 71 -6.45 21.42 -17.09
N ILE A 72 -7.29 20.43 -17.42
CA ILE A 72 -7.78 20.24 -18.78
C ILE A 72 -8.86 21.28 -19.03
N ALA A 73 -8.49 22.42 -19.62
CA ALA A 73 -9.42 23.31 -20.29
C ALA A 73 -9.55 22.86 -21.75
N VAL A 74 -10.69 22.27 -22.10
CA VAL A 74 -10.99 21.89 -23.49
C VAL A 74 -11.48 23.14 -24.23
N GLY A 75 -10.57 23.78 -24.99
CA GLY A 75 -10.92 24.79 -25.98
C GLY A 75 -11.14 24.13 -27.35
N PHE A 76 -12.40 24.09 -27.82
CA PHE A 76 -12.71 23.73 -29.21
C PHE A 76 -12.62 24.97 -30.10
N ALA A 77 -11.63 25.00 -31.00
CA ALA A 77 -11.61 25.87 -32.17
C ALA A 77 -11.86 25.00 -33.42
N GLY A 78 -12.77 25.45 -34.27
CA GLY A 78 -13.48 24.62 -35.23
C GLY A 78 -12.70 24.23 -36.49
N ARG A 79 -13.19 23.16 -37.11
CA ARG A 79 -13.38 23.08 -38.56
C ARG A 79 -14.52 22.10 -38.87
N SER A 80 -15.45 22.61 -39.65
CA SER A 80 -16.74 22.06 -40.02
C SER A 80 -16.63 21.00 -41.11
N GLN A 81 -16.75 19.73 -40.74
CA GLN A 81 -17.23 18.66 -41.63
C GLN A 81 -18.10 17.72 -40.78
N LEU A 82 -19.42 17.81 -40.96
CA LEU A 82 -20.40 16.97 -40.28
C LEU A 82 -20.51 15.63 -41.02
N PRO A 83 -20.20 14.49 -40.39
CA PRO A 83 -20.63 13.20 -40.92
C PRO A 83 -22.13 13.04 -40.68
N SER A 84 -22.83 12.56 -41.71
CA SER A 84 -24.25 12.20 -41.64
C SER A 84 -24.44 11.02 -40.67
N PHE A 85 -24.97 11.28 -39.48
CA PHE A 85 -25.38 10.24 -38.55
C PHE A 85 -26.76 9.70 -38.97
N ARG A 86 -26.82 8.41 -39.30
CA ARG A 86 -28.10 7.69 -39.34
C ARG A 86 -28.55 7.45 -37.91
N VAL A 87 -29.65 8.10 -37.51
CA VAL A 87 -30.34 7.83 -36.25
C VAL A 87 -30.97 6.44 -36.36
N GLY A 88 -30.40 5.48 -35.64
CA GLY A 88 -31.03 4.16 -35.44
C GLY A 88 -32.30 4.27 -34.59
N PRO A 89 -33.17 3.25 -34.62
CA PRO A 89 -34.43 3.27 -33.88
C PRO A 89 -34.17 3.46 -32.38
N ILE A 90 -34.90 4.41 -31.79
CA ILE A 90 -34.91 4.68 -30.35
C ILE A 90 -35.55 3.46 -29.67
N VAL A 91 -34.73 2.66 -28.98
CA VAL A 91 -35.19 1.59 -28.11
C VAL A 91 -35.64 2.24 -26.80
N VAL A 92 -36.96 2.41 -26.64
CA VAL A 92 -37.56 2.83 -25.37
C VAL A 92 -37.51 1.62 -24.42
N VAL A 93 -36.50 1.59 -23.56
CA VAL A 93 -36.43 0.61 -22.47
C VAL A 93 -37.44 1.02 -21.41
N GLN A 94 -38.63 0.40 -21.43
CA GLN A 94 -39.57 0.49 -20.32
C GLN A 94 -38.98 -0.26 -19.12
N THR A 95 -38.43 0.49 -18.17
CA THR A 95 -38.06 -0.08 -16.86
C THR A 95 -39.34 -0.37 -16.10
N THR A 96 -39.68 -1.65 -15.96
CA THR A 96 -40.70 -2.05 -15.00
C THR A 96 -40.25 -1.62 -13.60
N PRO A 97 -41.07 -0.89 -12.83
CA PRO A 97 -40.70 -0.48 -11.47
C PRO A 97 -40.38 -1.73 -10.66
N SER A 98 -39.13 -1.81 -10.20
CA SER A 98 -38.70 -2.89 -9.31
C SER A 98 -39.59 -2.85 -8.06
N PRO A 99 -40.14 -3.98 -7.59
CA PRO A 99 -40.93 -3.99 -6.36
C PRO A 99 -40.10 -3.35 -5.23
N PRO A 100 -40.73 -2.54 -4.36
CA PRO A 100 -40.02 -1.87 -3.29
C PRO A 100 -39.23 -2.90 -2.50
N ALA A 101 -37.92 -2.68 -2.37
CA ALA A 101 -37.04 -3.56 -1.62
C ALA A 101 -37.67 -3.77 -0.23
N ARG A 102 -38.00 -5.02 0.10
CA ARG A 102 -38.50 -5.37 1.43
C ARG A 102 -37.43 -4.90 2.42
N THR A 103 -37.70 -3.83 3.15
CA THR A 103 -36.87 -3.37 4.26
C THR A 103 -36.81 -4.52 5.24
N SER A 104 -35.66 -5.18 5.38
CA SER A 104 -35.50 -6.27 6.34
C SER A 104 -35.63 -5.66 7.73
N PHE A 105 -36.76 -5.88 8.39
CA PHE A 105 -37.02 -5.48 9.77
C PHE A 105 -36.34 -6.45 10.73
N LEU A 106 -35.02 -6.63 10.58
CA LEU A 106 -34.26 -7.36 11.58
C LEU A 106 -34.26 -6.52 12.87
N PRO A 107 -34.66 -7.09 14.01
CA PRO A 107 -34.69 -6.36 15.27
C PRO A 107 -33.29 -5.89 15.67
N ALA A 108 -33.22 -4.71 16.31
CA ALA A 108 -31.97 -4.23 16.90
C ALA A 108 -31.62 -5.14 18.09
N CYS A 109 -30.36 -5.57 18.17
CA CYS A 109 -29.91 -6.27 19.37
C CYS A 109 -29.78 -5.29 20.54
N LEU A 110 -30.17 -5.73 21.73
CA LEU A 110 -29.79 -5.05 22.96
C LEU A 110 -28.29 -5.29 23.19
N PRO A 111 -27.46 -4.24 23.27
CA PRO A 111 -26.00 -4.39 23.41
C PRO A 111 -25.58 -5.19 24.65
N ALA A 112 -26.40 -5.19 25.71
CA ALA A 112 -26.10 -5.84 26.98
C ALA A 112 -25.88 -7.36 26.87
N ASP A 113 -26.47 -8.02 25.86
CA ASP A 113 -26.48 -9.49 25.74
C ASP A 113 -25.34 -10.06 24.89
N ILE A 114 -24.49 -9.20 24.31
CA ILE A 114 -23.47 -9.61 23.33
C ILE A 114 -22.09 -9.45 23.96
N PRO A 115 -21.41 -10.53 24.39
CA PRO A 115 -20.11 -10.37 25.02
C PRO A 115 -19.05 -9.90 24.02
N LEU A 116 -18.29 -8.88 24.42
CA LEU A 116 -17.09 -8.42 23.72
C LEU A 116 -15.90 -9.36 23.99
N ALA A 117 -15.30 -9.86 22.93
CA ALA A 117 -14.00 -10.52 22.97
C ALA A 117 -12.98 -9.63 22.26
N VAL A 118 -11.81 -9.45 22.87
CA VAL A 118 -10.75 -8.60 22.34
C VAL A 118 -9.46 -9.39 22.29
N GLU A 119 -8.83 -9.39 21.13
CA GLU A 119 -7.52 -9.98 20.90
C GLU A 119 -6.56 -8.85 20.49
N ALA A 120 -5.42 -8.74 21.17
CA ALA A 120 -4.46 -7.69 20.89
C ALA A 120 -3.04 -8.26 20.78
N PRO A 121 -2.74 -9.04 19.73
CA PRO A 121 -1.38 -9.51 19.50
C PRO A 121 -0.44 -8.32 19.37
N SER A 122 0.59 -8.31 20.23
CA SER A 122 1.74 -7.44 20.05
C SER A 122 2.61 -8.07 18.97
N THR A 123 2.78 -7.35 17.86
CA THR A 123 3.77 -7.68 16.83
C THR A 123 4.96 -6.77 17.02
N SER A 124 6.16 -7.16 16.58
CA SER A 124 7.33 -6.29 16.68
C SER A 124 7.02 -4.93 16.04
N GLY A 125 6.87 -3.87 16.83
CA GLY A 125 6.63 -2.50 16.33
C GLY A 125 5.20 -1.97 16.40
N SER A 126 4.14 -2.80 16.34
CA SER A 126 2.73 -2.36 16.38
C SER A 126 1.82 -3.32 17.15
N VAL A 127 0.70 -2.81 17.65
CA VAL A 127 -0.36 -3.62 18.26
C VAL A 127 -1.58 -3.60 17.35
N ILE A 128 -2.01 -4.78 16.91
CA ILE A 128 -3.27 -4.95 16.18
C ILE A 128 -4.33 -5.39 17.17
N ILE A 129 -5.43 -4.64 17.27
CA ILE A 129 -6.51 -4.86 18.22
C ILE A 129 -7.72 -5.33 17.45
N THR A 130 -8.09 -6.58 17.63
CA THR A 130 -9.23 -7.23 16.98
C THR A 130 -10.37 -7.30 17.98
N VAL A 131 -11.48 -6.64 17.68
CA VAL A 131 -12.72 -6.72 18.47
C VAL A 131 -13.65 -7.72 17.78
N LYS A 132 -14.06 -8.72 18.55
CA LYS A 132 -15.01 -9.77 18.16
C LYS A 132 -16.23 -9.68 19.05
N VAL A 133 -17.38 -10.05 18.50
CA VAL A 133 -18.59 -10.27 19.28
C VAL A 133 -19.05 -11.71 19.10
N SER A 134 -19.49 -12.32 20.20
CA SER A 134 -20.29 -13.53 20.11
C SER A 134 -21.74 -13.11 19.97
N ASN A 135 -22.29 -13.23 18.77
CA ASN A 135 -23.71 -12.98 18.51
C ASN A 135 -24.41 -14.33 18.31
N PRO A 136 -24.92 -14.96 19.38
CA PRO A 136 -25.52 -16.29 19.27
C PRO A 136 -26.84 -16.33 18.49
N GLY A 137 -27.45 -15.18 18.18
CA GLY A 137 -28.73 -15.09 17.48
C GLY A 137 -28.62 -14.96 15.96
N GLU A 138 -29.67 -15.37 15.25
CA GLU A 138 -29.83 -15.05 13.84
C GLU A 138 -30.02 -13.53 13.69
N SER A 139 -29.01 -12.85 13.14
CA SER A 139 -29.21 -11.67 12.29
C SER A 139 -29.80 -10.41 12.95
N CYS A 140 -29.27 -9.92 14.07
CA CYS A 140 -29.64 -8.60 14.59
C CYS A 140 -28.65 -7.50 14.19
N HIS A 141 -29.14 -6.26 14.06
CA HIS A 141 -28.27 -5.11 13.78
C HIS A 141 -27.66 -4.55 15.07
N LEU A 142 -26.34 -4.66 15.19
CA LEU A 142 -25.54 -3.89 16.15
C LEU A 142 -25.32 -2.48 15.57
N ARG A 143 -26.15 -1.50 15.96
CA ARG A 143 -25.91 -0.07 15.67
C ARG A 143 -25.17 0.58 16.83
N SER A 144 -24.07 -0.04 17.23
CA SER A 144 -23.28 0.41 18.36
C SER A 144 -21.94 0.92 17.87
N ARG A 145 -21.48 1.98 18.53
CA ARG A 145 -20.14 2.50 18.36
C ARG A 145 -19.20 1.75 19.29
N VAL A 146 -18.07 1.32 18.76
CA VAL A 146 -16.96 0.76 19.55
C VAL A 146 -15.89 1.81 19.72
N THR A 147 -15.48 2.02 20.97
CA THR A 147 -14.38 2.92 21.33
C THR A 147 -13.23 2.09 21.89
N VAL A 148 -12.01 2.33 21.39
CA VAL A 148 -10.78 1.70 21.86
C VAL A 148 -9.86 2.77 22.43
N ALA A 149 -9.42 2.57 23.68
CA ALA A 149 -8.59 3.50 24.44
C ALA A 149 -7.42 2.76 25.12
N PRO A 150 -6.24 2.69 24.47
CA PRO A 150 -5.03 2.17 25.06
C PRO A 150 -4.54 3.06 26.21
N SER A 151 -4.06 2.43 27.28
CA SER A 151 -3.54 3.10 28.46
C SER A 151 -2.27 2.41 28.96
N ALA A 152 -1.35 3.21 29.50
CA ALA A 152 -0.08 2.80 30.06
C ALA A 152 -0.01 3.27 31.50
N MET A 153 0.14 2.34 32.46
CA MET A 153 0.25 2.67 33.89
C MET A 153 -0.88 3.58 34.40
N GLY A 154 -2.11 3.35 33.92
CA GLY A 154 -3.29 4.14 34.30
C GLY A 154 -3.45 5.50 33.59
N SER A 155 -2.51 5.89 32.72
CA SER A 155 -2.62 7.10 31.90
C SER A 155 -2.98 6.76 30.46
N SER A 156 -3.73 7.64 29.78
CA SER A 156 -4.07 7.45 28.36
C SER A 156 -2.80 7.44 27.50
N ALA A 157 -2.64 6.42 26.66
CA ALA A 157 -1.48 6.29 25.79
C ALA A 157 -1.66 6.97 24.42
N THR A 158 -2.91 7.14 23.99
CA THR A 158 -3.24 7.83 22.75
C THR A 158 -4.68 8.34 22.82
N ALA A 159 -5.09 9.16 21.84
CA ALA A 159 -6.49 9.52 21.70
C ALA A 159 -7.32 8.25 21.41
N PRO A 160 -8.51 8.10 22.02
CA PRO A 160 -9.40 6.99 21.70
C PRO A 160 -9.76 6.99 20.21
N ALA A 161 -9.90 5.79 19.63
CA ALA A 161 -10.41 5.61 18.28
C ALA A 161 -11.81 5.01 18.34
N GLU A 162 -12.68 5.49 17.45
CA GLU A 162 -14.07 5.07 17.37
C GLU A 162 -14.36 4.48 15.99
N THR A 163 -15.25 3.49 15.95
CA THR A 163 -15.79 2.97 14.70
C THR A 163 -17.22 2.49 14.90
N ASP A 164 -18.05 2.71 13.88
CA ASP A 164 -19.40 2.17 13.87
C ASP A 164 -19.35 0.72 13.39
N LEU A 165 -20.00 -0.18 14.11
CA LEU A 165 -19.93 -1.59 13.78
C LEU A 165 -20.70 -1.93 12.51
N PRO A 166 -20.08 -2.65 11.55
CA PRO A 166 -20.82 -3.22 10.45
C PRO A 166 -21.71 -4.37 10.94
N TYR A 167 -22.62 -4.81 10.09
CA TYR A 167 -23.41 -6.03 10.33
C TYR A 167 -22.46 -7.24 10.46
N GLY A 168 -22.48 -7.91 11.61
CA GLY A 168 -21.55 -8.99 11.93
C GLY A 168 -22.25 -10.31 12.28
N ALA A 169 -21.75 -11.41 11.74
CA ALA A 169 -22.07 -12.76 12.21
C ALA A 169 -21.25 -13.07 13.49
N SER A 170 -21.68 -14.07 14.25
CA SER A 170 -20.95 -14.51 15.46
C SER A 170 -19.52 -14.94 15.14
N GLY A 171 -18.55 -14.52 15.97
CA GLY A 171 -17.17 -15.01 15.90
C GLY A 171 -16.30 -14.40 14.78
N THR A 172 -16.89 -13.65 13.85
CA THR A 172 -16.11 -12.82 12.92
C THR A 172 -15.61 -11.56 13.60
N PRO A 173 -14.38 -11.10 13.30
CA PRO A 173 -13.94 -9.78 13.70
C PRO A 173 -14.91 -8.73 13.16
N ILE A 174 -15.35 -7.81 14.02
CA ILE A 174 -16.31 -6.77 13.66
C ILE A 174 -15.64 -5.39 13.56
N ALA A 175 -14.53 -5.21 14.25
CA ALA A 175 -13.70 -4.02 14.16
C ALA A 175 -12.24 -4.41 14.40
N VAL A 176 -11.35 -3.76 13.66
CA VAL A 176 -9.91 -3.93 13.83
C VAL A 176 -9.29 -2.55 13.95
N PHE A 177 -8.37 -2.40 14.88
CA PHE A 177 -7.63 -1.17 15.10
C PHE A 177 -6.13 -1.47 15.02
N ALA A 178 -5.37 -0.51 14.52
CA ALA A 178 -3.92 -0.57 14.51
C ALA A 178 -3.37 0.56 15.39
N TRP A 179 -2.48 0.20 16.31
CA TRP A 179 -1.82 1.12 17.21
C TRP A 179 -0.32 1.17 16.94
N ALA A 180 0.20 2.38 16.73
CA ALA A 180 1.60 2.64 16.37
C ALA A 180 2.22 3.81 17.16
N ASN A 181 3.56 3.83 17.17
CA ASN A 181 4.41 4.90 17.70
C ASN A 181 4.13 5.29 19.17
N TRP A 182 4.52 4.47 20.15
CA TRP A 182 4.42 4.85 21.56
C TRP A 182 5.79 5.17 22.14
N CYS A 183 5.98 6.42 22.56
CA CYS A 183 7.25 6.93 23.11
C CYS A 183 7.23 7.17 24.63
N GLY A 184 6.16 6.75 25.32
CA GLY A 184 6.08 6.83 26.77
C GLY A 184 6.75 5.64 27.47
N GLY A 185 6.30 5.35 28.69
CA GLY A 185 6.86 4.26 29.51
C GLY A 185 6.74 2.88 28.84
N VAL A 186 7.72 2.02 29.12
CA VAL A 186 7.70 0.59 28.74
C VAL A 186 6.99 -0.22 29.82
N GLY A 187 6.32 -1.30 29.43
CA GLY A 187 5.63 -2.20 30.36
C GLY A 187 4.35 -2.79 29.77
N PRO A 188 3.51 -3.43 30.60
CA PRO A 188 2.21 -3.88 30.18
C PRO A 188 1.29 -2.68 29.92
N PHE A 189 0.45 -2.81 28.90
CA PHE A 189 -0.55 -1.81 28.54
C PHE A 189 -1.94 -2.40 28.72
N ALA A 190 -2.87 -1.58 29.18
CA ALA A 190 -4.27 -1.94 29.27
C ALA A 190 -5.03 -1.30 28.10
N ILE A 191 -5.67 -2.13 27.28
CA ILE A 191 -6.49 -1.71 26.15
C ILE A 191 -7.93 -1.79 26.60
N ASN A 192 -8.53 -0.63 26.84
CA ASN A 192 -9.93 -0.53 27.19
C ASN A 192 -10.76 -0.49 25.90
N VAL A 193 -11.73 -1.39 25.79
CA VAL A 193 -12.67 -1.44 24.68
C VAL A 193 -14.06 -1.31 25.26
N SER A 194 -14.82 -0.33 24.79
CA SER A 194 -16.21 -0.11 25.21
C SER A 194 -17.16 -0.13 24.02
N MET A 195 -18.37 -0.63 24.28
CA MET A 195 -19.48 -0.67 23.33
C MET A 195 -20.78 -0.51 24.11
N ALA A 196 -21.49 0.60 23.89
CA ALA A 196 -22.67 0.96 24.70
C ALA A 196 -22.35 0.86 26.21
N ASP A 197 -23.07 0.03 26.95
CA ASP A 197 -22.93 -0.12 28.41
C ASP A 197 -21.89 -1.19 28.80
N GLN A 198 -21.26 -1.84 27.83
CA GLN A 198 -20.24 -2.85 28.05
C GLN A 198 -18.83 -2.26 27.95
N GLN A 199 -17.95 -2.76 28.82
CA GLN A 199 -16.52 -2.44 28.79
C GLN A 199 -15.72 -3.70 29.08
N THR A 200 -14.65 -3.90 28.32
CA THR A 200 -13.66 -4.95 28.55
C THR A 200 -12.26 -4.36 28.49
N THR A 201 -11.34 -4.95 29.23
CA THR A 201 -9.94 -4.52 29.27
C THR A 201 -9.05 -5.71 28.97
N VAL A 202 -8.16 -5.56 27.99
CA VAL A 202 -7.15 -6.56 27.66
C VAL A 202 -5.77 -6.03 28.00
N SER A 203 -4.97 -6.86 28.67
CA SER A 203 -3.57 -6.55 28.93
C SER A 203 -2.70 -7.04 27.77
N VAL A 204 -1.85 -6.17 27.24
CA VAL A 204 -0.81 -6.55 26.28
C VAL A 204 0.56 -6.37 26.93
N PRO A 205 1.50 -7.32 26.72
CA PRO A 205 2.79 -7.31 27.41
C PRO A 205 3.70 -6.16 26.96
N ALA A 206 3.51 -5.67 25.73
CA ALA A 206 4.26 -4.57 25.16
C ALA A 206 3.39 -3.79 24.16
N GLY A 207 3.53 -2.47 24.19
CA GLY A 207 2.91 -1.53 23.27
C GLY A 207 3.75 -1.35 22.01
N PRO A 208 3.35 -0.41 21.14
CA PRO A 208 4.11 -0.09 19.94
C PRO A 208 5.51 0.42 20.28
N ARG A 209 6.46 0.22 19.36
CA ARG A 209 7.81 0.78 19.50
C ARG A 209 7.74 2.31 19.39
N CYS A 210 8.57 3.01 20.16
CA CYS A 210 8.83 4.43 19.92
C CYS A 210 9.61 4.58 18.62
N ILE A 211 8.99 5.22 17.65
CA ILE A 211 9.60 5.49 16.35
C ILE A 211 10.27 6.86 16.39
N ASP A 212 9.54 7.87 16.85
CA ASP A 212 9.99 9.26 16.94
C ASP A 212 9.26 9.97 18.09
N GLN A 213 10.01 10.54 19.02
CA GLN A 213 9.48 11.27 20.17
C GLN A 213 8.70 12.53 19.78
N ALA A 214 9.01 13.11 18.62
CA ALA A 214 8.29 14.27 18.10
C ALA A 214 6.90 13.89 17.54
N ARG A 215 6.65 12.60 17.30
CA ARG A 215 5.38 12.12 16.74
C ARG A 215 4.46 11.60 17.82
N ALA A 216 3.19 11.96 17.71
CA ALA A 216 2.15 11.43 18.58
C ALA A 216 1.92 9.94 18.30
N SER A 217 1.43 9.24 19.33
CA SER A 217 0.96 7.87 19.17
C SER A 217 -0.34 7.82 18.39
N GLN A 218 -0.44 6.90 17.44
CA GLN A 218 -1.57 6.82 16.51
C GLN A 218 -2.34 5.53 16.71
N LEU A 219 -3.64 5.66 16.95
CA LEU A 219 -4.60 4.56 16.94
C LEU A 219 -5.60 4.81 15.82
N VAL A 220 -5.69 3.86 14.88
CA VAL A 220 -6.51 3.99 13.67
C VAL A 220 -7.48 2.83 13.60
N SER A 221 -8.75 3.11 13.29
CA SER A 221 -9.72 2.07 12.94
C SER A 221 -9.57 1.68 11.48
N LEU A 222 -9.53 0.38 11.21
CA LEU A 222 -9.48 -0.15 9.86
C LEU A 222 -10.88 -0.23 9.27
N SER A 223 -10.96 0.05 7.97
CA SER A 223 -12.21 0.11 7.20
C SER A 223 -12.92 -1.25 7.07
N SER A 224 -12.19 -2.36 7.24
CA SER A 224 -12.78 -3.70 7.21
C SER A 224 -11.98 -4.69 8.07
N PRO A 225 -12.65 -5.66 8.71
CA PRO A 225 -11.99 -6.73 9.46
C PRO A 225 -11.18 -7.70 8.60
N ALA A 226 -11.44 -7.74 7.28
CA ALA A 226 -10.69 -8.57 6.34
C ALA A 226 -9.44 -7.86 5.79
N VAL A 227 -9.17 -6.63 6.24
CA VAL A 227 -8.00 -5.86 5.81
C VAL A 227 -6.74 -6.50 6.38
N ASN A 228 -5.85 -6.94 5.50
CA ASN A 228 -4.51 -7.36 5.87
C ASN A 228 -3.65 -6.12 6.10
N VAL A 229 -3.33 -5.82 7.35
CA VAL A 229 -2.37 -4.76 7.69
C VAL A 229 -0.96 -5.29 7.50
N VAL A 230 -0.12 -4.53 6.79
CA VAL A 230 1.30 -4.88 6.68
C VAL A 230 1.97 -4.70 8.04
N PRO A 231 2.58 -5.74 8.65
CA PRO A 231 3.33 -5.56 9.90
C PRO A 231 4.45 -4.55 9.72
N LEU A 232 4.65 -3.65 10.69
CA LEU A 232 5.63 -2.56 10.54
C LEU A 232 7.06 -3.02 10.16
N PRO A 233 7.64 -4.07 10.78
CA PRO A 233 8.97 -4.55 10.39
C PRO A 233 8.98 -5.14 9.00
N LEU A 234 7.85 -5.67 8.52
CA LEU A 234 7.74 -6.18 7.17
C LEU A 234 7.71 -5.02 6.16
N ALA A 235 7.02 -3.91 6.47
CA ALA A 235 7.04 -2.71 5.65
C ALA A 235 8.46 -2.12 5.55
N GLU A 236 9.18 -2.00 6.66
CA GLU A 236 10.58 -1.55 6.69
C GLU A 236 11.47 -2.49 5.87
N ARG A 237 11.40 -3.82 6.10
CA ARG A 237 12.16 -4.81 5.32
C ARG A 237 11.85 -4.79 3.83
N THR A 238 10.63 -4.44 3.43
CA THR A 238 10.24 -4.31 2.01
C THR A 238 11.04 -3.19 1.34
N ILE A 239 11.20 -2.05 2.02
CA ILE A 239 11.98 -0.92 1.50
C ILE A 239 13.47 -1.20 1.57
N THR A 240 13.97 -1.76 2.68
CA THR A 240 15.39 -2.16 2.78
C THR A 240 15.76 -3.16 1.68
N GLY A 241 14.95 -4.20 1.48
CA GLY A 241 15.19 -5.20 0.43
C GLY A 241 15.16 -4.61 -0.98
N PHE A 242 14.32 -3.59 -1.23
CA PHE A 242 14.32 -2.86 -2.48
C PHE A 242 15.68 -2.17 -2.73
N TYR A 243 16.19 -1.38 -1.77
CA TYR A 243 17.47 -0.68 -1.93
C TYR A 243 18.67 -1.63 -1.90
N ASP A 244 18.65 -2.70 -1.11
CA ASP A 244 19.67 -3.74 -1.13
C ASP A 244 19.79 -4.37 -2.53
N ALA A 245 18.67 -4.64 -3.18
CA ALA A 245 18.64 -5.17 -4.54
C ALA A 245 19.15 -4.16 -5.58
N ILE A 246 18.82 -2.86 -5.44
CA ILE A 246 19.40 -1.80 -6.27
C ILE A 246 20.93 -1.75 -6.11
N ASN A 247 21.41 -1.77 -4.88
CA ASN A 247 22.85 -1.73 -4.53
C ASN A 247 23.60 -2.96 -5.03
N ALA A 248 22.94 -4.12 -5.09
CA ALA A 248 23.48 -5.33 -5.69
C ALA A 248 23.39 -5.36 -7.23
N HIS A 249 22.86 -4.31 -7.85
CA HIS A 249 22.48 -4.25 -9.27
C HIS A 249 21.53 -5.39 -9.71
N ASP A 250 20.81 -6.01 -8.76
CA ASP A 250 19.77 -7.00 -9.03
C ASP A 250 18.44 -6.29 -9.28
N TYR A 251 18.39 -5.56 -10.40
CA TYR A 251 17.22 -4.77 -10.76
C TYR A 251 15.98 -5.64 -10.97
N ALA A 252 16.15 -6.91 -11.37
CA ALA A 252 15.04 -7.84 -11.52
C ALA A 252 14.37 -8.09 -10.16
N ASN A 253 15.18 -8.36 -9.12
CA ASN A 253 14.67 -8.52 -7.75
C ASN A 253 14.12 -7.20 -7.20
N ALA A 254 14.82 -6.08 -7.36
CA ALA A 254 14.36 -4.76 -6.92
C ALA A 254 12.97 -4.42 -7.50
N TYR A 255 12.76 -4.70 -8.78
CA TYR A 255 11.48 -4.47 -9.45
C TYR A 255 10.34 -5.31 -8.87
N THR A 256 10.63 -6.47 -8.25
CA THR A 256 9.60 -7.29 -7.59
C THR A 256 8.99 -6.63 -6.37
N TYR A 257 9.72 -5.73 -5.70
CA TYR A 257 9.19 -4.99 -4.55
C TYR A 257 8.17 -3.93 -4.97
N LEU A 258 8.17 -3.49 -6.22
CA LEU A 258 7.18 -2.53 -6.71
C LEU A 258 5.82 -3.21 -6.90
N GLY A 259 4.76 -2.50 -6.49
CA GLY A 259 3.38 -2.88 -6.76
C GLY A 259 3.03 -2.74 -8.23
N THR A 260 1.95 -3.40 -8.64
CA THR A 260 1.57 -3.54 -10.05
C THR A 260 1.31 -2.18 -10.71
N ALA A 261 0.62 -1.27 -10.01
CA ALA A 261 0.37 0.08 -10.52
C ALA A 261 1.67 0.86 -10.75
N SER A 262 2.66 0.72 -9.85
CA SER A 262 3.98 1.34 -10.01
C SER A 262 4.76 0.73 -11.18
N GLN A 263 4.71 -0.59 -11.35
CA GLN A 263 5.33 -1.28 -12.49
C GLN A 263 4.72 -0.83 -13.84
N LEU A 264 3.40 -0.61 -13.90
CA LEU A 264 2.73 -0.10 -15.10
C LEU A 264 3.16 1.32 -15.46
N GLN A 265 3.38 2.18 -14.46
CA GLN A 265 3.85 3.55 -14.66
C GLN A 265 5.35 3.60 -15.03
N GLN A 266 6.13 2.63 -14.54
CA GLN A 266 7.56 2.54 -14.78
C GLN A 266 7.91 1.15 -15.34
N PRO A 267 7.85 0.96 -16.67
CA PRO A 267 8.27 -0.30 -17.30
C PRO A 267 9.70 -0.67 -16.92
N TYR A 268 9.99 -1.97 -16.82
CA TYR A 268 11.26 -2.50 -16.31
C TYR A 268 12.50 -1.85 -16.96
N GLN A 269 12.49 -1.63 -18.28
CA GLN A 269 13.61 -0.99 -18.98
C GLN A 269 13.87 0.44 -18.50
N ARG A 270 12.81 1.23 -18.25
CA ARG A 270 12.94 2.59 -17.71
C ARG A 270 13.38 2.58 -16.26
N PHE A 271 12.93 1.58 -15.49
CA PHE A 271 13.40 1.36 -14.13
C PHE A 271 14.91 1.10 -14.12
N VAL A 272 15.40 0.11 -14.86
CA VAL A 272 16.84 -0.21 -14.96
C VAL A 272 17.64 1.00 -15.44
N ALA A 273 17.18 1.70 -16.47
CA ALA A 273 17.87 2.89 -16.99
C ALA A 273 17.98 4.01 -15.94
N GLY A 274 16.98 4.15 -15.06
CA GLY A 274 16.97 5.16 -14.00
C GLY A 274 17.95 4.91 -12.85
N PHE A 275 18.44 3.67 -12.71
CA PHE A 275 19.43 3.26 -11.69
C PHE A 275 20.76 2.80 -12.30
N ALA A 276 20.99 3.08 -13.60
CA ALA A 276 22.14 2.57 -14.34
C ALA A 276 23.46 3.21 -13.92
N ASP A 277 23.42 4.41 -13.34
CA ASP A 277 24.56 5.17 -12.84
C ASP A 277 24.66 5.18 -11.31
N THR A 278 23.77 4.46 -10.61
CA THR A 278 23.84 4.24 -9.16
C THR A 278 25.10 3.44 -8.83
N VAL A 279 25.92 3.98 -7.94
CA VAL A 279 27.04 3.28 -7.30
C VAL A 279 26.56 2.63 -6.01
N HIS A 280 25.82 3.38 -5.20
CA HIS A 280 25.26 2.92 -3.93
C HIS A 280 24.16 3.86 -3.43
N ASP A 281 23.15 3.34 -2.74
CA ASP A 281 22.11 4.10 -2.06
C ASP A 281 22.18 3.79 -0.55
N ASP A 282 22.46 4.80 0.26
CA ASP A 282 22.57 4.69 1.72
C ASP A 282 21.26 5.14 2.40
N LEU A 283 20.54 4.22 3.02
CA LEU A 283 19.38 4.54 3.86
C LEU A 283 19.82 5.24 5.14
N VAL A 284 19.53 6.54 5.25
CA VAL A 284 19.88 7.37 6.41
C VAL A 284 18.83 7.23 7.51
N GLN A 285 17.55 7.32 7.13
CA GLN A 285 16.43 7.23 8.05
C GLN A 285 15.30 6.43 7.42
N LEU A 286 14.77 5.45 8.13
CA LEU A 286 13.66 4.62 7.68
C LEU A 286 12.74 4.32 8.86
N TYR A 287 11.47 4.71 8.75
CA TYR A 287 10.51 4.46 9.80
C TYR A 287 9.07 4.63 9.36
N VAL A 288 8.17 3.94 10.05
CA VAL A 288 6.73 4.02 9.77
C VAL A 288 6.17 5.37 10.22
N GLN A 289 5.52 6.06 9.29
CA GLN A 289 4.86 7.34 9.51
C GLN A 289 3.41 7.20 9.96
N SER A 290 2.63 6.34 9.30
CA SER A 290 1.21 6.11 9.61
C SER A 290 0.75 4.74 9.11
N ILE A 291 -0.36 4.26 9.68
CA ILE A 291 -1.13 3.13 9.17
C ILE A 291 -2.46 3.70 8.69
N GLU A 292 -2.81 3.42 7.44
CA GLU A 292 -4.02 3.93 6.81
C GLU A 292 -5.21 2.98 7.06
N PRO A 293 -6.47 3.46 6.97
CA PRO A 293 -7.66 2.63 7.21
C PRO A 293 -7.82 1.44 6.24
N ASP A 294 -7.16 1.47 5.09
CA ASP A 294 -7.15 0.37 4.11
C ASP A 294 -6.06 -0.69 4.40
N GLY A 295 -5.33 -0.54 5.52
CA GLY A 295 -4.27 -1.46 5.95
C GLY A 295 -2.91 -1.20 5.30
N THR A 296 -2.82 -0.20 4.42
CA THR A 296 -1.53 0.25 3.91
C THR A 296 -0.74 1.00 4.99
N VAL A 297 0.58 1.00 4.84
CA VAL A 297 1.52 1.63 5.78
C VAL A 297 2.30 2.67 5.03
N THR A 298 2.25 3.92 5.49
CA THR A 298 3.10 4.98 4.99
C THR A 298 4.42 4.94 5.76
N VAL A 299 5.53 4.83 5.05
CA VAL A 299 6.88 4.76 5.61
C VAL A 299 7.67 5.96 5.12
N HIS A 300 8.23 6.72 6.05
CA HIS A 300 9.17 7.79 5.75
C HIS A 300 10.54 7.21 5.43
N VAL A 301 11.20 7.78 4.43
CA VAL A 301 12.54 7.40 3.98
C VAL A 301 13.39 8.64 3.72
N ASP A 302 14.60 8.66 4.29
CA ASP A 302 15.69 9.54 3.90
C ASP A 302 16.86 8.69 3.44
N PHE A 303 17.45 9.02 2.30
CA PHE A 303 18.59 8.28 1.76
C PHE A 303 19.51 9.16 0.92
N ILE A 304 20.77 8.75 0.81
CA ILE A 304 21.76 9.38 -0.06
C ILE A 304 22.02 8.45 -1.24
N ALA A 305 21.74 8.92 -2.45
CA ALA A 305 22.10 8.21 -3.67
C ALA A 305 23.49 8.65 -4.13
N HIS A 306 24.43 7.72 -4.18
CA HIS A 306 25.74 7.88 -4.77
C HIS A 306 25.69 7.43 -6.22
N ARG A 307 25.99 8.35 -7.14
CA ARG A 307 26.10 8.08 -8.56
C ARG A 307 27.53 8.24 -9.04
N THR A 308 27.78 7.84 -10.28
CA THR A 308 29.13 7.95 -10.88
C THR A 308 29.69 9.37 -10.96
N GLN A 309 28.85 10.42 -10.95
CA GLN A 309 29.27 11.82 -11.12
C GLN A 309 28.86 12.73 -9.96
N ASP A 310 27.88 12.33 -9.16
CA ASP A 310 27.32 13.14 -8.09
C ASP A 310 26.77 12.29 -6.95
N SER A 311 26.38 12.96 -5.88
CA SER A 311 25.57 12.38 -4.83
C SER A 311 24.40 13.30 -4.54
N SER A 312 23.25 12.70 -4.22
CA SER A 312 22.03 13.45 -3.92
C SER A 312 21.36 12.89 -2.68
N GLU A 313 20.92 13.76 -1.78
CA GLU A 313 20.07 13.37 -0.65
C GLU A 313 18.60 13.50 -1.05
N TYR A 314 17.81 12.50 -0.66
CA TYR A 314 16.38 12.43 -0.89
C TYR A 314 15.66 12.22 0.44
N ALA A 315 14.50 12.85 0.56
CA ALA A 315 13.54 12.61 1.63
C ALA A 315 12.16 12.39 1.04
N GLY A 316 11.38 11.49 1.63
CA GLY A 316 10.04 11.23 1.14
C GLY A 316 9.31 10.11 1.84
N ILE A 317 8.28 9.61 1.17
CA ILE A 317 7.43 8.54 1.69
C ILE A 317 7.23 7.44 0.66
N TYR A 318 7.13 6.21 1.15
CA TYR A 318 6.59 5.07 0.43
C TYR A 318 5.28 4.63 1.08
N VAL A 319 4.33 4.15 0.28
CA VAL A 319 3.14 3.48 0.78
C VAL A 319 3.24 2.00 0.47
N ILE A 320 3.26 1.18 1.51
CA ILE A 320 3.40 -0.27 1.44
C ILE A 320 2.03 -0.91 1.67
N GLY A 321 1.68 -1.88 0.87
CA GLY A 321 0.44 -2.66 1.02
C GLY A 321 0.60 -4.06 0.47
N TYR A 322 -0.39 -4.91 0.73
CA TYR A 322 -0.41 -6.25 0.18
C TYR A 322 -0.95 -6.27 -1.25
N GLU A 323 -0.22 -6.91 -2.17
CA GLU A 323 -0.77 -7.38 -3.44
C GLU A 323 -0.50 -8.88 -3.55
N ALA A 324 -1.53 -9.67 -3.88
CA ALA A 324 -1.44 -11.14 -3.97
C ALA A 324 -0.83 -11.84 -2.74
N GLY A 325 -1.03 -11.26 -1.54
CA GLY A 325 -0.55 -11.82 -0.28
C GLY A 325 0.88 -11.44 0.10
N GLU A 326 1.60 -10.68 -0.73
CA GLU A 326 2.96 -10.22 -0.48
C GLU A 326 3.01 -8.68 -0.33
N PRO A 327 3.91 -8.13 0.51
CA PRO A 327 4.05 -6.69 0.68
C PRO A 327 4.76 -6.06 -0.53
N HIS A 328 4.22 -4.96 -1.03
CA HIS A 328 4.76 -4.23 -2.16
C HIS A 328 4.75 -2.71 -1.91
N ILE A 329 5.72 -2.01 -2.51
CA ILE A 329 5.76 -0.56 -2.63
C ILE A 329 4.70 -0.15 -3.66
N LEU A 330 3.52 0.26 -3.19
CA LEU A 330 2.40 0.62 -4.05
C LEU A 330 2.63 1.95 -4.77
N ARG A 331 3.25 2.90 -4.07
CA ARG A 331 3.61 4.23 -4.57
C ARG A 331 4.73 4.83 -3.73
N GLY A 332 5.49 5.74 -4.32
CA GLY A 332 6.51 6.53 -3.64
C GLY A 332 6.45 8.00 -4.03
N GLN A 333 6.80 8.88 -3.11
CA GLN A 333 6.96 10.32 -3.33
C GLN A 333 8.26 10.75 -2.69
N LEU A 334 9.26 11.04 -3.50
CA LEU A 334 10.59 11.46 -3.07
C LEU A 334 10.85 12.89 -3.53
N LYS A 335 11.51 13.67 -2.67
CA LYS A 335 11.99 15.01 -2.96
C LYS A 335 13.50 15.05 -2.78
N THR A 336 14.21 15.56 -3.78
CA THR A 336 15.64 15.86 -3.65
C THR A 336 15.84 17.03 -2.69
N LEU A 337 16.68 16.85 -1.69
CA LEU A 337 17.07 17.88 -0.74
C LEU A 337 18.29 18.66 -1.24
N TRP A 338 19.32 17.95 -1.70
CA TRP A 338 20.49 18.54 -2.36
C TRP A 338 21.13 17.57 -3.34
N THR A 339 21.97 18.12 -4.22
CA THR A 339 22.87 17.38 -5.12
C THR A 339 24.25 18.02 -5.06
N ARG A 340 25.31 17.20 -4.99
CA ARG A 340 26.71 17.65 -4.96
C ARG A 340 27.55 16.78 -5.90
N PRO A 341 28.47 17.35 -6.69
CA PRO A 341 29.43 16.56 -7.46
C PRO A 341 30.26 15.66 -6.55
N THR A 342 30.58 14.45 -7.00
CA THR A 342 31.59 13.62 -6.33
C THR A 342 32.98 14.23 -6.54
N PRO A 343 33.81 14.31 -5.49
CA PRO A 343 35.13 14.95 -5.55
C PRO A 343 36.13 14.24 -6.46
#